data_AF-A0A7V8EDQ1-F1
#
_entry.id   AF-A0A7V8EDQ1-F1
#
_cell.length_a   1.000
_cell.length_b   1.000
_cell.length_c   1.000
_cell.angle_alpha   90.00
_cell.angle_beta   90.00
_cell.angle_gamma   90.00
#
_symmetry.space_group_name_H-M   'P 1'
#
loop_
_entity.id
_entity.type
_entity.pdbx_description
1 polymer ?
#
loop_
_entity_poly.entity_id
_entity_poly.type
_entity_poly.pdbx_seq_one_letter_code
_entity_poly.pdbx_strand_id
1 'polypeptide(L)'
;MTPGEDWQSRCGIQKIVQSDRYGCGIASLAMVTGSTYESARHRFNELGLGVRRSCRPAYSTSGREMHYAVAASGLLVDSRRWRGWEAFHGLGVLKVRDDWRGAKGRWHWVVAFRHSAFGIAVFDPHQTEPSFQHMPLDVLCFDFRIYEPKGTFLQVEQRIALEMPPL
;
A
#
# COMPACT_ATOMS: atom_id res chain seq x y z
N MET A 1 -4.72 -17.97 20.20
CA MET A 1 -5.04 -16.68 19.55
C MET A 1 -3.96 -15.71 19.95
N THR A 2 -3.11 -15.34 19.00
CA THR A 2 -1.95 -14.46 19.25
C THR A 2 -2.41 -13.01 19.08
N PRO A 3 -2.06 -12.06 19.98
CA PRO A 3 -2.58 -10.68 20.00
C PRO A 3 -2.28 -9.77 18.78
N GLY A 4 -1.89 -10.30 17.62
CA GLY A 4 -1.68 -9.55 16.39
C GLY A 4 -2.46 -10.06 15.17
N GLU A 5 -3.07 -11.25 15.27
CA GLU A 5 -3.75 -11.89 14.12
C GLU A 5 -5.18 -11.38 13.90
N ASP A 6 -5.77 -10.69 14.89
CA ASP A 6 -7.20 -10.39 14.90
C ASP A 6 -7.62 -9.20 14.02
N TRP A 7 -6.79 -8.17 13.88
CA TRP A 7 -7.14 -7.03 13.02
C TRP A 7 -6.91 -7.32 11.53
N GLN A 8 -5.93 -8.18 11.25
CA GLN A 8 -5.53 -8.53 9.90
C GLN A 8 -6.62 -9.34 9.19
N SER A 9 -7.22 -10.30 9.89
CA SER A 9 -8.34 -11.10 9.38
C SER A 9 -9.56 -10.25 9.03
N ARG A 10 -9.82 -9.17 9.80
CA ARG A 10 -10.92 -8.21 9.56
C ARG A 10 -10.72 -7.38 8.28
N CYS A 11 -9.50 -7.20 7.80
CA CYS A 11 -9.20 -6.23 6.74
C CYS A 11 -9.39 -6.76 5.31
N GLY A 12 -9.42 -8.09 5.10
CA GLY A 12 -9.45 -8.69 3.76
C GLY A 12 -8.18 -8.47 2.92
N ILE A 13 -7.18 -7.73 3.41
CA ILE A 13 -5.88 -7.52 2.77
C ILE A 13 -4.79 -7.94 3.75
N GLN A 14 -3.81 -8.69 3.25
CA GLN A 14 -2.63 -9.03 4.04
C GLN A 14 -1.64 -7.87 4.01
N LYS A 15 -1.46 -7.15 5.13
CA LYS A 15 -0.29 -6.29 5.39
C LYS A 15 1.02 -7.05 5.15
N ILE A 16 1.88 -6.44 4.34
CA ILE A 16 3.21 -6.94 4.02
C ILE A 16 4.24 -5.86 4.35
N VAL A 17 5.33 -6.26 5.00
CA VAL A 17 6.50 -5.41 5.29
C VAL A 17 7.53 -5.64 4.19
N GLN A 18 8.19 -4.57 3.73
CA GLN A 18 9.20 -4.69 2.69
C GLN A 18 10.49 -5.33 3.24
N SER A 19 11.05 -6.27 2.48
CA SER A 19 12.35 -6.88 2.80
C SER A 19 13.53 -6.16 2.12
N ASP A 20 13.31 -5.57 0.94
CA ASP A 20 14.35 -4.83 0.21
C ASP A 20 14.34 -3.33 0.60
N ARG A 21 15.51 -2.68 0.59
CA ARG A 21 15.67 -1.24 0.95
C ARG A 21 14.76 -0.29 0.17
N TYR A 22 14.45 -0.60 -1.08
CA TYR A 22 13.53 0.17 -1.94
C TYR A 22 12.30 -0.66 -2.33
N GLY A 23 11.93 -1.62 -1.49
CA GLY A 23 10.89 -2.61 -1.73
C GLY A 23 9.46 -2.15 -1.44
N CYS A 24 9.23 -0.88 -1.12
CA CYS A 24 7.88 -0.37 -0.83
C CYS A 24 6.89 -0.61 -1.97
N GLY A 25 7.35 -0.50 -3.23
CA GLY A 25 6.55 -0.84 -4.40
C GLY A 25 6.25 -2.34 -4.52
N ILE A 26 7.19 -3.20 -4.12
CA ILE A 26 7.01 -4.67 -4.14
C ILE A 26 5.96 -5.07 -3.12
N ALA A 27 6.10 -4.60 -1.88
CA ALA A 27 5.13 -4.87 -0.82
C ALA A 27 3.75 -4.32 -1.19
N SER A 28 3.69 -3.13 -1.78
CA SER A 28 2.43 -2.56 -2.27
C SER A 28 1.79 -3.40 -3.37
N LEU A 29 2.58 -3.90 -4.33
CA LEU A 29 2.08 -4.82 -5.34
C LEU A 29 1.53 -6.09 -4.70
N ALA A 30 2.31 -6.71 -3.81
CA ALA A 30 1.93 -7.94 -3.12
C ALA A 30 0.60 -7.81 -2.36
N MET A 31 0.41 -6.69 -1.66
CA MET A 31 -0.83 -6.39 -0.94
C MET A 31 -2.03 -6.27 -1.87
N VAL A 32 -1.92 -5.55 -2.99
CA VAL A 32 -3.06 -5.37 -3.91
C VAL A 32 -3.34 -6.58 -4.79
N THR A 33 -2.34 -7.45 -5.03
CA THR A 33 -2.51 -8.71 -5.76
C THR A 33 -2.89 -9.88 -4.85
N GLY A 34 -2.84 -9.72 -3.53
CA GLY A 34 -3.02 -10.82 -2.58
C GLY A 34 -1.93 -11.88 -2.67
N SER A 35 -0.73 -11.53 -3.13
CA SER A 35 0.39 -12.46 -3.29
C SER A 35 1.44 -12.29 -2.19
N THR A 36 2.40 -13.20 -2.13
CA THR A 36 3.57 -13.04 -1.25
C THR A 36 4.51 -11.93 -1.73
N TYR A 37 5.36 -11.44 -0.83
CA TYR A 37 6.39 -10.46 -1.17
C TYR A 37 7.36 -11.01 -2.24
N GLU A 38 7.74 -12.28 -2.13
CA GLU A 38 8.65 -12.97 -3.05
C GLU A 38 8.06 -13.06 -4.45
N SER A 39 6.76 -13.36 -4.55
CA SER A 39 6.05 -13.44 -5.83
C SER A 39 5.99 -12.07 -6.50
N ALA A 40 5.67 -11.02 -5.74
CA ALA A 40 5.69 -9.65 -6.25
C ALA A 40 7.11 -9.19 -6.64
N ARG A 41 8.12 -9.62 -5.88
CA ARG A 41 9.53 -9.34 -6.17
C ARG A 41 9.98 -10.01 -7.47
N HIS A 42 9.59 -11.27 -7.68
CA HIS A 42 9.80 -11.97 -8.94
C HIS A 42 9.17 -11.21 -10.10
N ARG A 43 7.92 -10.76 -9.92
CA ARG A 43 7.25 -9.95 -10.94
C ARG A 43 8.00 -8.65 -11.24
N PHE A 44 8.51 -7.95 -10.22
CA PHE A 44 9.37 -6.78 -10.43
C PHE A 44 10.63 -7.11 -11.23
N ASN A 45 11.26 -8.27 -10.99
CA ASN A 45 12.43 -8.71 -11.76
C ASN A 45 12.08 -8.95 -13.23
N GLU A 46 11.00 -9.67 -13.52
CA GLU A 46 10.52 -9.92 -14.88
C GLU A 46 10.23 -8.61 -15.65
N LEU A 47 9.71 -7.61 -14.96
CA LEU A 47 9.39 -6.29 -15.54
C LEU A 47 10.62 -5.37 -15.66
N GLY A 48 11.83 -5.84 -15.32
CA GLY A 48 13.05 -5.02 -15.32
C GLY A 48 13.11 -3.98 -14.19
N LEU A 49 12.20 -4.07 -13.21
CA LEU A 49 12.14 -3.19 -12.03
C LEU A 49 13.14 -3.62 -10.94
N GLY A 50 13.69 -4.83 -11.05
CA GLY A 50 14.68 -5.39 -10.12
C GLY A 50 16.13 -4.99 -10.31
N VAL A 51 16.46 -4.27 -11.39
CA VAL A 51 17.82 -3.81 -11.68
C VAL A 51 17.96 -2.32 -11.45
N ARG A 52 19.19 -1.78 -11.41
CA ARG A 52 19.39 -0.33 -11.40
C ARG A 52 18.98 0.26 -12.75
N ARG A 53 18.21 1.36 -12.73
CA ARG A 53 17.75 2.08 -13.94
C ARG A 53 18.25 3.53 -13.90
N SER A 54 19.28 3.85 -14.68
CA SER A 54 19.88 5.20 -14.68
C SER A 54 20.26 5.65 -13.24
N CYS A 55 19.80 6.82 -12.79
CA CYS A 55 20.00 7.34 -11.44
C CYS A 55 19.11 6.71 -10.37
N ARG A 56 18.23 5.76 -10.73
CA ARG A 56 17.28 5.12 -9.82
C ARG A 56 17.80 3.76 -9.33
N PRO A 57 17.85 3.52 -8.01
CA PRO A 57 18.19 2.22 -7.45
C PRO A 57 17.23 1.11 -7.91
N ALA A 58 17.70 -0.13 -7.85
CA ALA A 58 16.84 -1.31 -8.00
C ALA A 58 15.60 -1.22 -7.09
N TYR A 59 14.48 -1.75 -7.57
CA TYR A 59 13.17 -1.76 -6.92
C TYR A 59 12.49 -0.41 -6.68
N SER A 60 13.21 0.71 -6.80
CA SER A 60 12.57 2.03 -6.72
C SER A 60 11.70 2.30 -7.96
N THR A 61 10.41 2.62 -7.75
CA THR A 61 9.44 2.86 -8.83
C THR A 61 8.91 4.29 -8.85
N SER A 62 8.69 4.81 -10.05
CA SER A 62 7.91 6.01 -10.33
C SER A 62 6.43 5.66 -10.36
N GLY A 63 5.54 6.67 -10.43
CA GLY A 63 4.10 6.41 -10.56
C GLY A 63 3.77 5.61 -11.83
N ARG A 64 4.46 5.86 -12.94
CA ARG A 64 4.28 5.12 -14.20
C ARG A 64 4.78 3.68 -14.10
N GLU A 65 5.94 3.45 -13.48
CA GLU A 65 6.46 2.08 -13.26
C GLU A 65 5.57 1.30 -12.30
N MET A 66 5.04 1.94 -11.26
CA MET A 66 4.12 1.29 -10.32
C MET A 66 2.77 0.98 -10.98
N HIS A 67 2.22 1.90 -11.78
CA HIS A 67 1.02 1.67 -12.59
C HIS A 67 1.21 0.48 -13.54
N TYR A 68 2.34 0.46 -14.26
CA TYR A 68 2.70 -0.65 -15.14
C TYR A 68 2.81 -1.97 -14.37
N ALA A 69 3.45 -2.00 -13.19
CA ALA A 69 3.56 -3.21 -12.39
C ALA A 69 2.20 -3.76 -11.94
N VAL A 70 1.28 -2.89 -11.51
CA VAL A 70 -0.08 -3.31 -11.13
C VAL A 70 -0.87 -3.83 -12.34
N ALA A 71 -0.85 -3.10 -13.46
CA ALA A 71 -1.53 -3.50 -14.68
C ALA A 71 -0.98 -4.81 -15.25
N ALA A 72 0.35 -4.97 -15.27
CA ALA A 72 1.01 -6.17 -15.75
C ALA A 72 0.73 -7.39 -14.84
N SER A 73 0.33 -7.19 -13.59
CA SER A 73 -0.16 -8.26 -12.71
C SER A 73 -1.63 -8.61 -12.95
N GLY A 74 -2.23 -8.07 -14.02
CA GLY A 74 -3.57 -8.42 -14.48
C GLY A 74 -4.69 -7.73 -13.73
N LEU A 75 -4.41 -6.74 -12.88
CA LEU A 75 -5.42 -5.92 -12.19
C LEU A 75 -5.81 -4.71 -13.03
N LEU A 76 -7.08 -4.31 -12.99
CA LEU A 76 -7.48 -3.00 -13.54
C LEU A 76 -6.98 -1.90 -12.61
N VAL A 77 -6.36 -0.86 -13.18
CA VAL A 77 -5.75 0.22 -12.41
C VAL A 77 -5.84 1.56 -13.12
N ASP A 78 -6.32 2.56 -12.39
CA ASP A 78 -6.45 3.94 -12.87
C ASP A 78 -5.56 4.89 -12.06
N SER A 79 -4.97 5.86 -12.74
CA SER A 79 -4.33 6.99 -12.07
C SER A 79 -5.37 8.05 -11.74
N ARG A 80 -5.59 8.32 -10.45
CA ARG A 80 -6.57 9.29 -9.97
C ARG A 80 -5.85 10.43 -9.25
N ARG A 81 -6.32 11.67 -9.45
CA ARG A 81 -5.81 12.83 -8.71
C ARG A 81 -6.26 12.74 -7.26
N TRP A 82 -5.33 12.97 -6.33
CA TRP A 82 -5.63 13.05 -4.91
C TRP A 82 -6.53 14.25 -4.61
N ARG A 83 -7.65 14.01 -3.92
CA ARG A 83 -8.64 15.03 -3.53
C ARG A 83 -8.94 15.05 -2.02
N GLY A 84 -8.12 14.36 -1.23
CA GLY A 84 -8.31 14.19 0.20
C GLY A 84 -8.94 12.83 0.56
N TRP A 85 -8.86 12.49 1.84
CA TRP A 85 -9.30 11.21 2.39
C TRP A 85 -10.81 10.98 2.24
N GLU A 86 -11.62 12.03 2.30
CA GLU A 86 -13.09 11.90 2.13
C GLU A 86 -13.49 11.46 0.73
N ALA A 87 -12.75 11.88 -0.29
CA ALA A 87 -12.98 11.49 -1.68
C ALA A 87 -12.32 10.14 -2.05
N PHE A 88 -11.63 9.50 -1.10
CA PHE A 88 -10.94 8.24 -1.31
C PHE A 88 -11.87 7.06 -0.98
N HIS A 89 -12.00 6.15 -1.96
CA HIS A 89 -12.85 4.97 -1.88
C HIS A 89 -12.15 3.75 -2.47
N GLY A 90 -12.59 2.55 -2.09
CA GLY A 90 -12.04 1.29 -2.59
C GLY A 90 -10.60 1.05 -2.13
N LEU A 91 -9.80 0.43 -3.01
CA LEU A 91 -8.40 0.06 -2.79
C LEU A 91 -7.45 0.91 -3.64
N GLY A 92 -6.36 1.40 -3.05
CA GLY A 92 -5.36 2.14 -3.81
C GLY A 92 -3.93 2.02 -3.30
N VAL A 93 -2.99 2.25 -4.22
CA VAL A 93 -1.57 2.47 -3.93
C VAL A 93 -1.30 3.96 -3.95
N LEU A 94 -0.95 4.51 -2.79
CA LEU A 94 -0.79 5.95 -2.58
C LEU A 94 0.70 6.30 -2.49
N LYS A 95 1.03 7.44 -3.10
CA LYS A 95 2.34 8.07 -2.96
C LYS A 95 2.28 9.07 -1.82
N VAL A 96 3.02 8.82 -0.75
CA VAL A 96 3.06 9.66 0.46
C VAL A 96 4.44 10.23 0.70
N ARG A 97 4.52 11.37 1.37
CA ARG A 97 5.80 11.93 1.83
C ARG A 97 6.43 11.05 2.89
N ASP A 98 7.75 10.96 2.85
CA ASP A 98 8.56 10.18 3.80
C ASP A 98 9.32 11.09 4.79
N ASP A 99 8.88 12.34 4.94
CA ASP A 99 9.58 13.34 5.73
C ASP A 99 9.62 12.96 7.22
N TRP A 100 8.57 12.31 7.73
CA TRP A 100 8.42 11.92 9.13
C TRP A 100 9.40 10.83 9.57
N ARG A 101 9.95 10.03 8.64
CA ARG A 101 11.06 9.08 8.91
C ARG A 101 12.45 9.72 8.76
N GLY A 102 12.52 11.04 8.60
CA GLY A 102 13.77 11.76 8.35
C GLY A 102 14.23 11.73 6.89
N ALA A 103 13.45 11.13 5.99
CA ALA A 103 13.76 11.03 4.56
C ALA A 103 13.22 12.24 3.79
N LYS A 104 13.69 13.44 4.16
CA LYS A 104 13.20 14.71 3.59
C LYS A 104 13.21 14.72 2.06
N GLY A 105 12.06 15.05 1.47
CA GLY A 105 11.87 15.14 0.02
C GLY A 105 11.81 13.79 -0.71
N ARG A 106 11.83 12.67 0.03
CA ARG A 106 11.61 11.33 -0.54
C ARG A 106 10.14 10.96 -0.47
N TRP A 107 9.79 10.03 -1.36
CA TRP A 107 8.44 9.52 -1.50
C TRP A 107 8.43 8.04 -1.20
N HIS A 108 7.29 7.61 -0.68
CA HIS A 108 7.06 6.25 -0.26
C HIS A 108 5.72 5.74 -0.79
N TRP A 109 5.63 4.44 -1.02
CA TRP A 109 4.40 3.77 -1.45
C TRP A 109 3.73 3.13 -0.24
N VAL A 110 2.44 3.40 -0.07
CA VAL A 110 1.58 2.73 0.92
C VAL A 110 0.34 2.20 0.23
N VAL A 111 -0.30 1.19 0.81
CA VAL A 111 -1.62 0.73 0.38
C VAL A 111 -2.65 1.31 1.32
N ALA A 112 -3.72 1.88 0.76
CA ALA A 112 -4.85 2.36 1.55
C ALA A 112 -6.15 1.77 1.03
N PHE A 113 -7.10 1.57 1.94
CA PHE A 113 -8.44 1.12 1.59
C PHE A 113 -9.46 1.59 2.62
N ARG A 114 -10.72 1.69 2.20
CA ARG A 114 -11.83 2.01 3.11
C ARG A 114 -12.31 0.73 3.81
N HIS A 115 -12.47 0.81 5.12
CA HIS A 115 -12.93 -0.28 5.99
C HIS A 115 -14.15 0.18 6.79
N SER A 116 -15.14 -0.69 6.94
CA SER A 116 -16.42 -0.36 7.60
C SER A 116 -16.23 0.07 9.06
N ALA A 117 -15.40 -0.65 9.82
CA ALA A 117 -15.17 -0.37 11.24
C ALA A 117 -14.06 0.68 11.49
N PHE A 118 -13.07 0.78 10.60
CA PHE A 118 -11.82 1.52 10.86
C PHE A 118 -11.73 2.84 10.09
N GLY A 119 -12.76 3.17 9.30
CA GLY A 119 -12.73 4.32 8.38
C GLY A 119 -11.80 4.03 7.22
N ILE A 120 -10.58 4.59 7.26
CA ILE A 120 -9.53 4.30 6.28
C ILE A 120 -8.41 3.55 6.96
N ALA A 121 -8.00 2.44 6.35
CA ALA A 121 -6.82 1.69 6.71
C ALA A 121 -5.66 2.08 5.79
N VAL A 122 -4.47 2.26 6.36
CA VAL A 122 -3.21 2.44 5.63
C VAL A 122 -2.23 1.37 6.10
N PHE A 123 -1.73 0.63 5.12
CA PHE A 123 -0.72 -0.40 5.26
C PHE A 123 0.59 0.13 4.66
N ASP A 124 1.47 0.62 5.54
CA ASP A 124 2.79 1.12 5.17
C ASP A 124 3.83 -0.03 5.14
N PRO A 125 4.47 -0.33 3.99
CA PRO A 125 5.52 -1.33 3.88
C PRO A 125 6.69 -1.23 4.86
N HIS A 126 6.98 -0.09 5.47
CA HIS A 126 8.03 0.04 6.49
C HIS A 126 7.56 -0.29 7.90
N GLN A 127 6.26 -0.31 8.16
CA GLN A 127 5.70 -0.53 9.49
C GLN A 127 5.14 -1.94 9.61
N THR A 128 5.33 -2.57 10.77
CA THR A 128 4.70 -3.86 11.07
C THR A 128 3.23 -3.66 11.39
N GLU A 129 2.93 -2.64 12.19
CA GLU A 129 1.61 -2.27 12.65
C GLU A 129 0.82 -1.51 11.57
N PRO A 130 -0.52 -1.62 11.57
CA PRO A 130 -1.38 -0.89 10.66
C PRO A 130 -1.53 0.58 11.10
N SER A 131 -2.21 1.36 10.28
CA SER A 131 -2.73 2.66 10.68
C SER A 131 -4.20 2.76 10.28
N PHE A 132 -5.04 3.17 11.22
CA PHE A 132 -6.47 3.28 11.02
C PHE A 132 -6.95 4.70 11.33
N GLN A 133 -7.87 5.22 10.52
CA GLN A 133 -8.53 6.50 10.80
C GLN A 133 -9.29 6.45 12.13
N HIS A 134 -9.96 5.33 12.39
CA HIS A 134 -10.56 5.01 13.68
C HIS A 134 -9.77 3.86 14.31
N MET A 135 -8.83 4.21 15.18
CA MET A 135 -7.99 3.23 15.86
C MET A 135 -8.81 2.45 16.90
N PRO A 136 -8.87 1.12 16.79
CA PRO A 136 -9.54 0.31 17.79
C PRO A 136 -8.64 0.15 19.03
N LEU A 137 -9.24 -0.11 20.20
CA LEU A 137 -8.53 -0.10 21.49
C LEU A 137 -7.61 -1.32 21.70
N ASP A 138 -7.85 -2.39 20.94
CA ASP A 138 -7.19 -3.69 21.01
C ASP A 138 -6.01 -3.83 20.04
N VAL A 139 -5.71 -2.82 19.21
CA VAL A 139 -4.69 -2.89 18.17
C VAL A 139 -3.67 -1.78 18.32
N LEU A 140 -2.39 -2.15 18.41
CA LEU A 140 -1.31 -1.18 18.30
C LEU A 140 -1.28 -0.61 16.87
N CYS A 141 -1.44 0.71 16.75
CA CYS A 141 -1.51 1.40 15.47
C CYS A 141 -0.48 2.53 15.38
N PHE A 142 0.03 2.77 14.18
CA PHE A 142 0.67 4.06 13.87
C PHE A 142 -0.38 5.14 13.66
N ASP A 143 -0.01 6.38 14.00
CA ASP A 143 -0.88 7.54 13.81
C ASP A 143 -1.18 7.73 12.32
N PHE A 144 -2.44 7.55 11.94
CA PHE A 144 -2.93 7.72 10.57
C PHE A 144 -2.63 9.12 9.99
N ARG A 145 -2.52 10.15 10.83
CA ARG A 145 -2.35 11.54 10.39
C ARG A 145 -0.96 11.82 9.80
N ILE A 146 0.00 10.91 9.96
CA ILE A 146 1.35 11.05 9.37
C ILE A 146 1.34 10.88 7.85
N TYR A 147 0.31 10.24 7.30
CA TYR A 147 0.23 10.00 5.86
C TYR A 147 -0.32 11.23 5.14
N GLU A 148 0.54 11.83 4.33
CA GLU A 148 0.19 12.95 3.45
C GLU A 148 0.28 12.53 1.98
N PRO A 149 -0.78 11.95 1.39
CA PRO A 149 -0.81 11.67 -0.03
C PRO A 149 -0.79 12.96 -0.85
N LYS A 150 -0.08 12.95 -1.98
CA LYS A 150 0.02 14.11 -2.88
C LYS A 150 0.01 13.67 -4.34
N GLY A 151 -0.47 14.56 -5.20
CA GLY A 151 -0.45 14.37 -6.65
C GLY A 151 -1.48 13.34 -7.10
N THR A 152 -1.01 12.19 -7.57
CA THR A 152 -1.85 11.10 -8.07
C THR A 152 -1.64 9.83 -7.27
N PHE A 153 -2.70 9.05 -7.10
CA PHE A 153 -2.64 7.69 -6.56
C PHE A 153 -3.14 6.70 -7.62
N LEU A 154 -2.84 5.42 -7.41
CA LEU A 154 -3.32 4.34 -8.26
C LEU A 154 -4.56 3.72 -7.61
N GLN A 155 -5.73 3.92 -8.19
CA GLN A 155 -6.93 3.20 -7.81
C GLN A 155 -6.86 1.81 -8.45
N VAL A 156 -6.97 0.77 -7.64
CA VAL A 156 -6.88 -0.63 -8.10
C VAL A 156 -8.26 -1.26 -7.98
N GLU A 157 -8.64 -2.05 -8.98
CA GLU A 157 -9.84 -2.87 -8.91
C GLU A 157 -9.75 -3.83 -7.74
N GLN A 158 -10.83 -3.85 -6.97
CA GLN A 158 -10.95 -4.62 -5.76
C GLN A 158 -11.45 -6.02 -6.13
N ARG A 159 -10.52 -6.97 -6.31
CA ARG A 159 -10.84 -8.39 -6.57
C ARG A 159 -11.06 -9.20 -5.29
N ILE A 160 -10.85 -8.58 -4.14
CA ILE A 160 -11.01 -9.18 -2.83
C ILE A 160 -12.16 -8.44 -2.14
N ALA A 161 -13.09 -9.18 -1.53
CA ALA A 161 -14.10 -8.56 -0.69
C ALA A 161 -13.38 -7.82 0.46
N LEU A 162 -13.46 -6.50 0.48
CA LEU A 162 -13.21 -5.73 1.70
C LEU A 162 -14.51 -5.86 2.47
N GLU A 163 -14.45 -6.32 3.73
CA GLU A 163 -15.65 -6.63 4.52
C GLU A 163 -16.71 -5.52 4.38
N MET A 164 -17.86 -5.89 3.82
CA MET A 164 -19.06 -5.07 3.87
C MET A 164 -19.69 -5.23 5.25
N PRO A 165 -20.30 -4.17 5.83
CA PRO A 165 -21.06 -4.33 7.06
C PRO A 165 -22.21 -5.32 6.85
N PRO A 166 -22.63 -6.07 7.88
CA PRO A 166 -23.91 -6.77 7.82
C PRO A 166 -25.03 -5.75 7.60
N LEU A 167 -25.97 -6.10 6.72
CA LEU A 167 -27.20 -5.33 6.42
C LEU A 167 -28.00 -5.03 7.69
#